data_AF-D4LYC8-F1
#
_entry.id   AF-D4LYC8-F1
#
_cell.length_a   1.000
_cell.length_b   1.000
_cell.length_c   1.000
_cell.angle_alpha   90.00
_cell.angle_beta   90.00
_cell.angle_gamma   90.00
#
_symmetry.space_group_name_H-M   'P 1'
#
loop_
_entity.id
_entity.type
_entity.pdbx_description
1 polymer ?
#
loop_
_entity_poly.entity_id
_entity_poly.type
_entity_poly.pdbx_seq_one_letter_code
_entity_poly.pdbx_strand_id
1 'polypeptide(L)'
;MKEIPMRDFDFTVSPAKLLTPEIVQMVSSIHEHKGKQELFLEANVDELKTLLEVALIQSTGASNRIEGIFTSDKRLEELVSQKAEPRNRSEQEIAGYREVLSTIHEGYEYINPRPNIILQLHRDLYSYSQGSAGGSYKNSDNVIAETDAEGHQKTRFIPVPAFQTAEAMEELCTRFLEASESF
;
A
#
# COMPACT_ATOMS: atom_id res chain seq x y z
N MET A 1 -9.07 7.36 -33.63
CA MET A 1 -8.86 6.92 -32.23
C MET A 1 -9.11 8.13 -31.34
N LYS A 2 -9.95 8.04 -30.32
CA LYS A 2 -10.01 9.09 -29.28
C LYS A 2 -8.73 8.95 -28.46
N GLU A 3 -7.94 10.02 -28.35
CA GLU A 3 -6.86 10.08 -27.38
C GLU A 3 -7.47 9.90 -25.99
N ILE A 4 -6.99 8.90 -25.25
CA ILE A 4 -7.30 8.76 -23.84
C ILE A 4 -6.30 9.68 -23.13
N PRO A 5 -6.76 10.78 -22.50
CA PRO A 5 -5.86 11.72 -21.87
C PRO A 5 -5.06 11.02 -20.78
N MET A 6 -3.75 11.28 -20.76
CA MET A 6 -2.85 10.79 -19.73
C MET A 6 -3.32 11.32 -18.36
N ARG A 7 -3.18 10.50 -17.33
CA ARG A 7 -3.58 10.88 -15.98
C ARG A 7 -2.62 11.95 -15.48
N ASP A 8 -3.17 13.08 -15.05
CA ASP A 8 -2.40 14.20 -14.50
C ASP A 8 -2.01 13.89 -13.04
N PHE A 9 -0.71 13.91 -12.75
CA PHE A 9 -0.15 13.67 -11.42
C PHE A 9 0.40 14.97 -10.83
N ASP A 10 -0.50 15.90 -10.53
CA ASP A 10 -0.15 17.18 -9.92
C ASP A 10 -0.14 17.07 -8.38
N PHE A 11 1.06 16.88 -7.81
CA PHE A 11 1.29 16.84 -6.37
C PHE A 11 1.76 18.17 -5.77
N THR A 12 1.83 19.24 -6.56
CA THR A 12 2.37 20.54 -6.09
C THR A 12 1.28 21.60 -6.00
N VAL A 13 0.43 21.72 -7.02
CA VAL A 13 -0.60 22.76 -7.11
C VAL A 13 -1.94 22.26 -6.60
N SER A 14 -2.35 21.06 -7.00
CA SER A 14 -3.66 20.50 -6.64
C SER A 14 -3.85 20.30 -5.12
N PRO A 15 -2.85 19.88 -4.33
CA PRO A 15 -3.00 19.75 -2.88
C PRO A 15 -3.31 21.07 -2.17
N ALA A 16 -2.95 22.23 -2.73
CA ALA A 16 -3.29 23.52 -2.13
C ALA A 16 -4.81 23.72 -1.97
N LYS A 17 -5.60 23.11 -2.87
CA LYS A 17 -7.07 23.12 -2.79
C LYS A 17 -7.62 22.25 -1.66
N LEU A 18 -6.81 21.34 -1.12
CA LEU A 18 -7.15 20.45 -0.02
C LEU A 18 -6.83 21.06 1.36
N LEU A 19 -6.21 22.26 1.42
CA LEU A 19 -5.91 22.94 2.69
C LEU A 19 -7.14 23.62 3.30
N THR A 20 -8.23 22.88 3.47
CA THR A 20 -9.41 23.36 4.20
C THR A 20 -9.09 23.44 5.70
N PRO A 21 -9.82 24.27 6.48
CA PRO A 21 -9.62 24.35 7.92
C PRO A 21 -9.67 22.99 8.63
N GLU A 22 -10.56 22.09 8.20
CA GLU A 22 -10.69 20.75 8.76
C GLU A 22 -9.46 19.89 8.48
N ILE A 23 -8.92 19.91 7.26
CA ILE A 23 -7.73 19.16 6.89
C ILE A 23 -6.50 19.70 7.62
N VAL A 24 -6.35 21.02 7.68
CA VAL A 24 -5.26 21.65 8.44
C VAL A 24 -5.35 21.27 9.91
N GLN A 25 -6.54 21.30 10.51
CA GLN A 25 -6.73 20.88 11.90
C GLN A 25 -6.33 19.41 12.11
N MET A 26 -6.71 18.50 11.20
CA MET A 26 -6.31 17.09 11.29
C MET A 26 -4.79 16.92 11.19
N VAL A 27 -4.13 17.60 10.25
CA VAL A 27 -2.66 17.55 10.10
C VAL A 27 -1.97 18.13 11.33
N SER A 28 -2.46 19.24 11.89
CA SER A 28 -1.94 19.83 13.13
C SER A 28 -2.07 18.86 14.31
N SER A 29 -3.22 18.18 14.45
CA SER A 29 -3.40 17.17 15.50
C SER A 29 -2.47 15.98 15.32
N ILE A 30 -2.26 15.49 14.10
CA ILE A 30 -1.27 14.43 13.82
C ILE A 30 0.13 14.89 14.24
N HIS A 31 0.52 16.12 13.91
CA HIS A 31 1.83 16.67 14.26
C HIS A 31 2.01 16.81 15.78
N GLU A 32 0.98 17.28 16.50
CA GLU A 32 1.00 17.36 17.97
C GLU A 32 1.19 15.97 18.61
N HIS A 33 0.47 14.96 18.11
CA HIS A 33 0.60 13.59 18.60
C HIS A 33 1.96 12.98 18.28
N LYS A 34 2.53 13.26 17.09
CA LYS A 34 3.88 12.84 16.74
C LYS A 34 4.92 13.43 17.70
N GLY A 35 4.84 14.74 18.01
CA GLY A 35 5.74 15.37 18.97
C GLY A 35 5.62 14.77 20.38
N LYS A 36 4.42 14.41 20.83
CA LYS A 36 4.22 13.68 22.09
C LYS A 36 4.84 12.28 22.04
N GLN A 37 4.70 11.56 20.92
CA GLN A 37 5.29 10.23 20.74
C GLN A 37 6.81 10.26 20.81
N GLU A 38 7.45 11.27 20.22
CA GLU A 38 8.91 11.43 20.26
C GLU A 38 9.45 11.50 21.69
N LEU A 39 8.73 12.15 22.61
CA LEU A 39 9.08 12.20 24.04
C LEU A 39 9.04 10.83 24.74
N PHE A 40 8.24 9.89 24.25
CA PHE A 40 8.12 8.54 24.82
C PHE A 40 9.09 7.53 24.23
N LEU A 41 9.69 7.81 23.06
CA LEU A 41 10.60 6.89 22.37
C LEU A 41 11.82 6.53 23.22
N GLU A 42 12.40 7.49 23.95
CA GLU A 42 13.59 7.25 24.78
C GLU A 42 13.25 6.55 26.10
N ALA A 43 12.06 6.78 26.65
CA ALA A 43 11.68 6.33 27.99
C ALA A 43 11.05 4.92 28.02
N ASN A 44 10.35 4.50 26.96
CA ASN A 44 9.49 3.31 26.97
C ASN A 44 9.76 2.36 25.79
N VAL A 45 11.02 2.15 25.45
CA VAL A 45 11.43 1.37 24.26
C VAL A 45 10.79 -0.02 24.21
N ASP A 46 10.75 -0.77 25.31
CA ASP A 46 10.24 -2.14 25.33
C ASP A 46 8.72 -2.22 25.15
N GLU A 47 7.98 -1.26 25.72
CA GLU A 47 6.54 -1.14 25.51
C GLU A 47 6.22 -0.78 24.06
N LEU A 48 6.99 0.15 23.48
CA LEU A 48 6.81 0.57 22.08
C LEU A 48 7.14 -0.56 21.09
N LYS A 49 8.14 -1.39 21.37
CA LYS A 49 8.39 -2.61 20.58
C LYS A 49 7.20 -3.56 20.59
N THR A 50 6.60 -3.79 21.76
CA THR A 50 5.42 -4.64 21.90
C THR A 50 4.23 -4.08 21.12
N LEU A 51 4.00 -2.76 21.20
CA LEU A 51 2.94 -2.09 20.44
C LEU A 51 3.19 -2.15 18.93
N LEU A 52 4.44 -2.05 18.49
CA LEU A 52 4.80 -2.20 17.08
C LEU A 52 4.49 -3.60 16.57
N GLU A 53 4.82 -4.65 17.31
CA GLU A 53 4.49 -6.04 16.95
C GLU A 53 2.97 -6.23 16.77
N VAL A 54 2.18 -5.70 17.71
CA VAL A 54 0.71 -5.73 17.62
C VAL A 54 0.21 -4.95 16.40
N ALA A 55 0.76 -3.76 16.15
CA ALA A 55 0.37 -2.93 15.01
C ALA A 55 0.67 -3.60 13.66
N LEU A 56 1.80 -4.30 13.53
CA LEU A 56 2.15 -5.05 12.32
C LEU A 56 1.18 -6.22 12.06
N ILE A 57 0.81 -6.96 13.11
CA ILE A 57 -0.19 -8.03 13.02
C ILE A 57 -1.54 -7.47 12.58
N GLN A 58 -2.00 -6.40 13.23
CA GLN A 58 -3.28 -5.78 12.94
C GLN A 58 -3.33 -5.16 11.54
N SER A 59 -2.27 -4.45 11.13
CA SER A 59 -2.14 -3.87 9.79
C SER A 59 -2.19 -4.96 8.71
N THR A 60 -1.40 -6.02 8.88
CA THR A 60 -1.40 -7.16 7.95
C THR A 60 -2.78 -7.82 7.88
N GLY A 61 -3.40 -8.11 9.03
CA GLY A 61 -4.70 -8.75 9.09
C GLY A 61 -5.84 -7.90 8.51
N ALA A 62 -5.85 -6.60 8.78
CA ALA A 62 -6.89 -5.69 8.32
C ALA A 62 -6.80 -5.47 6.81
N SER A 63 -5.61 -5.16 6.28
CA SER A 63 -5.42 -4.92 4.83
C SER A 63 -5.78 -6.14 4.00
N ASN A 64 -5.32 -7.34 4.40
CA ASN A 64 -5.66 -8.57 3.70
C ASN A 64 -7.17 -8.88 3.75
N ARG A 65 -7.83 -8.60 4.89
CA ARG A 65 -9.26 -8.89 5.05
C ARG A 65 -10.15 -8.02 4.17
N ILE A 66 -9.73 -6.80 3.83
CA ILE A 66 -10.43 -5.92 2.86
C ILE A 66 -10.51 -6.59 1.49
N GLU A 67 -9.47 -7.35 1.11
CA GLU A 67 -9.39 -8.12 -0.13
C GLU A 67 -10.00 -9.53 -0.02
N GLY A 68 -10.67 -9.85 1.10
CA GLY A 68 -11.24 -11.17 1.36
C GLY A 68 -10.21 -12.24 1.73
N ILE A 69 -8.98 -11.85 2.04
CA ILE A 69 -7.87 -12.73 2.41
C ILE A 69 -7.80 -12.79 3.94
N PHE A 70 -8.07 -13.95 4.54
CA PHE A 70 -8.03 -14.09 5.99
C PHE A 70 -7.69 -15.51 6.45
N THR A 71 -7.24 -15.61 7.70
CA THR A 71 -7.06 -16.84 8.46
C THR A 71 -7.49 -16.57 9.91
N SER A 72 -7.40 -17.57 10.79
CA SER A 72 -7.65 -17.37 12.23
C SER A 72 -6.62 -16.43 12.85
N ASP A 73 -6.97 -15.68 13.89
CA ASP A 73 -6.06 -14.71 14.53
C ASP A 73 -4.75 -15.37 15.01
N LYS A 74 -4.83 -16.58 15.58
CA LYS A 74 -3.65 -17.37 15.97
C LYS A 74 -2.73 -17.67 14.79
N ARG A 75 -3.29 -18.04 13.63
CA ARG A 75 -2.51 -18.30 12.41
C ARG A 75 -1.92 -17.02 11.85
N LEU A 76 -2.66 -15.92 11.87
CA LEU A 76 -2.17 -14.62 11.45
C LEU A 76 -0.94 -14.21 12.28
N GLU A 77 -1.02 -14.33 13.60
CA GLU A 77 0.10 -14.05 14.51
C GLU A 77 1.31 -14.96 14.24
N GLU A 78 1.10 -16.27 14.09
CA GLU A 78 2.16 -17.23 13.75
C GLU A 78 2.84 -16.90 12.40
N LEU A 79 2.07 -16.47 11.40
CA LEU A 79 2.59 -16.06 10.10
C LEU A 79 3.36 -14.74 10.21
N VAL A 80 2.77 -13.70 10.81
CA VAL A 80 3.41 -12.38 10.92
C VAL A 80 4.69 -12.44 11.76
N SER A 81 4.73 -13.29 12.80
CA SER A 81 5.93 -13.51 13.62
C SER A 81 6.94 -14.52 13.05
N GLN A 82 6.75 -14.98 11.80
CA GLN A 82 7.61 -15.97 11.11
C GLN A 82 7.77 -17.31 11.85
N LYS A 83 6.80 -17.69 12.68
CA LYS A 83 6.82 -18.96 13.44
C LYS A 83 6.16 -20.11 12.69
N ALA A 84 5.62 -19.87 11.50
CA ALA A 84 4.99 -20.90 10.69
C ALA A 84 5.05 -20.63 9.19
N GLU A 85 5.10 -21.72 8.43
CA GLU A 85 4.92 -21.72 6.97
C GLU A 85 3.43 -21.55 6.60
N PRO A 86 3.14 -20.91 5.45
CA PRO A 86 1.78 -20.77 4.94
C PRO A 86 1.27 -22.09 4.37
N ARG A 87 0.00 -22.41 4.65
CA ARG A 87 -0.60 -23.72 4.33
C ARG A 87 -1.60 -23.67 3.19
N ASN A 88 -2.09 -22.49 2.85
CA ASN A 88 -3.08 -22.27 1.82
C ASN A 88 -2.82 -20.93 1.13
N ARG A 89 -3.58 -20.64 0.07
CA ARG A 89 -3.44 -19.42 -0.73
C ARG A 89 -3.54 -18.14 0.11
N SER A 90 -4.53 -18.04 1.01
CA SER A 90 -4.69 -16.84 1.83
C SER A 90 -3.51 -16.64 2.77
N GLU A 91 -2.97 -17.71 3.35
CA GLU A 91 -1.78 -17.63 4.19
C GLU A 91 -0.52 -17.28 3.39
N GLN A 92 -0.41 -17.73 2.13
CA GLN A 92 0.69 -17.34 1.23
C GLN A 92 0.65 -15.85 0.91
N GLU A 93 -0.53 -15.31 0.61
CA GLU A 93 -0.71 -13.88 0.35
C GLU A 93 -0.42 -13.03 1.60
N ILE A 94 -0.86 -13.48 2.79
CA ILE A 94 -0.52 -12.86 4.08
C ILE A 94 1.00 -12.88 4.32
N ALA A 95 1.67 -14.01 4.06
CA ALA A 95 3.12 -14.13 4.25
C ALA A 95 3.91 -13.22 3.29
N GLY A 96 3.50 -13.13 2.02
CA GLY A 96 4.11 -12.20 1.07
C GLY A 96 3.89 -10.73 1.45
N TYR A 97 2.71 -10.38 1.95
CA TYR A 97 2.43 -9.02 2.45
C TYR A 97 3.34 -8.66 3.63
N ARG A 98 3.52 -9.58 4.59
CA ARG A 98 4.45 -9.41 5.71
C ARG A 98 5.88 -9.10 5.23
N GLU A 99 6.41 -9.85 4.26
CA GLU A 99 7.79 -9.63 3.77
C GLU A 99 7.98 -8.24 3.17
N VAL A 100 7.04 -7.82 2.32
CA VAL A 100 7.08 -6.47 1.71
C VAL A 100 6.93 -5.38 2.76
N LEU A 101 6.02 -5.57 3.72
CA LEU A 101 5.82 -4.63 4.82
C LEU A 101 7.08 -4.49 5.68
N SER A 102 7.76 -5.60 6.02
CA SER A 102 9.03 -5.59 6.75
C SER A 102 10.12 -4.84 5.97
N THR A 103 10.24 -5.15 4.68
CA THR A 103 11.22 -4.50 3.78
C THR A 103 11.02 -2.98 3.77
N ILE A 104 9.77 -2.52 3.67
CA ILE A 104 9.44 -1.09 3.71
C ILE A 104 9.75 -0.51 5.09
N HIS A 105 9.31 -1.14 6.17
CA HIS A 105 9.50 -0.62 7.53
C HIS A 105 10.97 -0.50 7.94
N GLU A 106 11.81 -1.46 7.55
CA GLU A 106 13.23 -1.49 7.90
C GLU A 106 14.10 -0.65 6.95
N GLY A 107 13.64 -0.43 5.72
CA GLY A 107 14.44 0.18 4.65
C GLY A 107 13.90 1.49 4.07
N TYR A 108 12.82 2.07 4.62
CA TYR A 108 12.11 3.19 3.98
C TYR A 108 13.03 4.37 3.59
N GLU A 109 14.06 4.68 4.38
CA GLU A 109 15.01 5.77 4.11
C GLU A 109 15.79 5.58 2.81
N TYR A 110 15.93 4.33 2.35
CA TYR A 110 16.68 3.95 1.16
C TYR A 110 15.79 3.50 -0.01
N ILE A 111 14.48 3.42 0.20
CA ILE A 111 13.51 3.02 -0.82
C ILE A 111 13.04 4.27 -1.56
N ASN A 112 13.70 4.56 -2.66
CA ASN A 112 13.26 5.61 -3.58
C ASN A 112 12.16 5.02 -4.51
N PRO A 113 10.91 5.53 -4.47
CA PRO A 113 9.78 4.99 -5.24
C PRO A 113 9.99 5.21 -6.74
N ARG A 114 10.61 4.22 -7.37
CA ARG A 114 10.79 4.12 -8.82
C ARG A 114 10.02 2.91 -9.36
N PRO A 115 9.64 2.90 -10.65
CA PRO A 115 8.86 1.81 -11.23
C PRO A 115 9.45 0.41 -11.00
N ASN A 116 10.78 0.28 -11.14
CA ASN A 116 11.48 -0.99 -10.90
C ASN A 116 11.42 -1.45 -9.44
N ILE A 117 11.47 -0.52 -8.48
CA ILE A 117 11.34 -0.84 -7.05
C ILE A 117 9.92 -1.27 -6.74
N ILE A 118 8.91 -0.58 -7.30
CA ILE A 118 7.50 -0.97 -7.13
C ILE A 118 7.24 -2.36 -7.72
N LEU A 119 7.78 -2.65 -8.91
CA LEU A 119 7.70 -3.98 -9.50
C LEU A 119 8.44 -5.03 -8.67
N GLN A 120 9.59 -4.68 -8.08
CA GLN A 120 10.30 -5.57 -7.17
C GLN A 120 9.45 -5.92 -5.93
N LEU A 121 8.90 -4.91 -5.24
CA LEU A 121 8.03 -5.13 -4.09
C LEU A 121 6.79 -5.94 -4.50
N HIS A 122 6.22 -5.66 -5.68
CA HIS A 122 5.12 -6.44 -6.24
C HIS A 122 5.52 -7.89 -6.54
N ARG A 123 6.75 -8.17 -6.95
CA ARG A 123 7.24 -9.56 -7.11
C ARG A 123 7.34 -10.24 -5.75
N ASP A 124 7.93 -9.57 -4.78
CA ASP A 124 8.20 -10.13 -3.46
C ASP A 124 6.90 -10.38 -2.68
N LEU A 125 5.86 -9.57 -2.94
CA LEU A 125 4.48 -9.80 -2.46
C LEU A 125 3.92 -11.17 -2.87
N TYR A 126 4.34 -11.69 -4.03
CA TYR A 126 3.89 -12.99 -4.56
C TYR A 126 4.91 -14.11 -4.32
N SER A 127 5.96 -13.89 -3.53
CA SER A 127 7.04 -14.86 -3.31
C SER A 127 6.58 -16.24 -2.81
N TYR A 128 5.49 -16.30 -2.05
CA TYR A 128 4.89 -17.54 -1.54
C TYR A 128 3.77 -18.09 -2.43
N SER A 129 3.36 -17.35 -3.46
CA SER A 129 2.31 -17.73 -4.39
C SER A 129 2.90 -18.53 -5.55
N GLN A 130 2.22 -19.60 -5.96
CA GLN A 130 2.66 -20.46 -7.07
C GLN A 130 2.42 -19.85 -8.48
N GLY A 131 2.18 -18.53 -8.57
CA GLY A 131 1.75 -17.85 -9.80
C GLY A 131 2.70 -16.73 -10.24
N SER A 132 2.83 -16.55 -11.56
CA SER A 132 3.73 -15.57 -12.20
C SER A 132 3.19 -14.13 -12.24
N ALA A 133 2.25 -13.77 -11.36
CA ALA A 133 1.58 -12.46 -11.39
C ALA A 133 2.48 -11.33 -10.85
N GLY A 134 3.37 -11.65 -9.91
CA GLY A 134 4.28 -10.68 -9.30
C GLY A 134 5.28 -10.08 -10.27
N GLY A 135 5.64 -8.82 -10.05
CA GLY A 135 6.74 -8.15 -10.77
C GLY A 135 6.48 -7.74 -12.21
N SER A 136 5.24 -7.83 -12.69
CA SER A 136 4.85 -7.34 -14.02
C SER A 136 3.63 -6.44 -13.94
N TYR A 137 3.54 -5.46 -14.85
CA TYR A 137 2.30 -4.72 -15.05
C TYR A 137 1.24 -5.60 -15.71
N LYS A 138 -0.02 -5.20 -15.55
CA LYS A 138 -1.14 -5.84 -16.24
C LYS A 138 -0.95 -5.81 -17.75
N ASN A 139 -1.30 -6.90 -18.40
CA ASN A 139 -1.25 -7.06 -19.86
C ASN A 139 -2.63 -6.93 -20.53
N SER A 140 -3.67 -6.73 -19.73
CA SER A 140 -5.06 -6.63 -20.14
C SER A 140 -5.77 -5.56 -19.31
N ASP A 141 -6.78 -4.93 -19.92
CA ASP A 141 -7.58 -3.93 -19.23
C ASP A 141 -8.49 -4.59 -18.19
N ASN A 142 -8.64 -3.92 -17.06
CA ASN A 142 -9.55 -4.32 -15.98
C ASN A 142 -10.59 -3.23 -15.77
N VAL A 143 -11.74 -3.61 -15.22
CA VAL A 143 -12.83 -2.68 -14.88
C VAL A 143 -13.29 -2.99 -13.47
N ILE A 144 -13.40 -1.97 -12.63
CA ILE A 144 -14.00 -2.11 -11.30
C ILE A 144 -15.49 -1.84 -11.48
N ALA A 145 -16.31 -2.89 -11.37
CA ALA A 145 -17.75 -2.83 -11.47
C ALA A 145 -18.40 -3.16 -10.12
N GLU A 146 -19.51 -2.47 -9.82
CA GLU A 146 -20.42 -2.83 -8.73
C GLU A 146 -21.58 -3.61 -9.32
N THR A 147 -21.99 -4.69 -8.65
CA THR A 147 -23.21 -5.44 -9.00
C THR A 147 -24.27 -5.12 -7.95
N ASP A 148 -25.42 -4.63 -8.38
CA ASP A 148 -26.53 -4.35 -7.48
C ASP A 148 -27.29 -5.64 -7.06
N ALA A 149 -28.28 -5.50 -6.17
CA ALA A 149 -29.08 -6.62 -5.66
C ALA A 149 -29.94 -7.32 -6.73
N GLU A 150 -30.13 -6.67 -7.89
CA GLU A 150 -30.91 -7.17 -9.03
C GLU A 150 -30.01 -7.82 -10.10
N GLY A 151 -28.69 -7.77 -9.89
CA GLY A 151 -27.68 -8.35 -10.78
C GLY A 151 -27.18 -7.41 -11.89
N HIS A 152 -27.56 -6.13 -11.88
CA HIS A 152 -27.06 -5.18 -12.85
C HIS A 152 -25.64 -4.73 -12.49
N GLN A 153 -24.76 -4.73 -13.49
CA GLN A 153 -23.39 -4.25 -13.34
C GLN A 153 -23.28 -2.78 -13.73
N LYS A 154 -22.76 -1.97 -12.82
CA LYS A 154 -22.41 -0.57 -13.07
C LYS A 154 -20.91 -0.40 -12.93
N THR A 155 -20.27 0.13 -13.97
CA THR A 155 -18.85 0.51 -13.90
C THR A 155 -18.65 1.61 -12.85
N ARG A 156 -17.85 1.32 -11.82
CA ARG A 156 -17.45 2.26 -10.77
C ARG A 156 -16.22 3.04 -11.18
N PHE A 157 -15.24 2.34 -11.75
CA PHE A 157 -13.96 2.93 -12.10
C PHE A 157 -13.29 2.14 -13.22
N ILE A 158 -12.67 2.87 -14.16
CA ILE A 158 -11.84 2.33 -15.23
C ILE A 158 -10.40 2.76 -14.94
N PRO A 159 -9.53 1.83 -14.51
CA PRO A 159 -8.11 2.08 -14.34
C PRO A 159 -7.41 2.48 -15.65
N VAL A 160 -6.18 2.99 -15.54
CA VAL A 160 -5.31 3.30 -16.70
C VAL A 160 -5.19 2.07 -17.61
N PRO A 161 -5.38 2.16 -18.93
CA PRO A 161 -5.24 1.01 -19.83
C PRO A 161 -3.89 0.29 -19.70
N ALA A 162 -3.86 -1.01 -19.97
CA ALA A 162 -2.66 -1.84 -19.83
C ALA A 162 -1.48 -1.26 -20.62
N PHE A 163 -1.71 -0.82 -21.86
CA PHE A 163 -0.66 -0.27 -22.72
C PHE A 163 -0.08 1.08 -22.23
N GLN A 164 -0.81 1.81 -21.39
CA GLN A 164 -0.36 3.10 -20.80
C GLN A 164 0.20 2.94 -19.39
N THR A 165 0.09 1.75 -18.78
CA THR A 165 0.40 1.56 -17.36
C THR A 165 1.86 1.85 -17.05
N ALA A 166 2.79 1.43 -17.92
CA ALA A 166 4.22 1.66 -17.70
C ALA A 166 4.57 3.17 -17.71
N GLU A 167 4.06 3.91 -18.69
CA GLU A 167 4.27 5.36 -18.80
C GLU A 167 3.62 6.12 -17.64
N ALA A 168 2.40 5.75 -17.26
CA ALA A 168 1.71 6.37 -16.11
C ALA A 168 2.44 6.11 -14.78
N MET A 169 3.07 4.95 -14.61
CA MET A 169 3.87 4.66 -13.41
C MET A 169 5.19 5.45 -13.38
N GLU A 170 5.83 5.65 -14.54
CA GLU A 170 7.01 6.51 -14.65
C GLU A 170 6.69 7.96 -14.28
N GLU A 171 5.59 8.50 -14.83
CA GLU A 171 5.15 9.86 -14.52
C GLU A 171 4.75 9.99 -13.05
N LEU A 172 3.99 9.03 -12.49
CA LEU A 172 3.63 9.00 -11.08
C LEU A 172 4.86 9.09 -10.17
N CYS A 173 5.87 8.25 -10.43
CA CYS A 173 7.09 8.21 -9.62
C CYS A 173 7.90 9.50 -9.75
N THR A 174 8.08 9.98 -10.99
CA THR A 174 8.79 11.24 -11.26
C THR A 174 8.14 12.41 -10.53
N ARG A 175 6.83 12.59 -10.70
CA ARG A 175 6.09 13.69 -10.08
C ARG A 175 6.07 13.61 -8.56
N PHE A 176 5.95 12.41 -8.02
CA PHE A 176 6.01 12.20 -6.57
C PHE A 176 7.36 12.64 -6.01
N LEU A 177 8.46 12.26 -6.68
CA LEU A 177 9.81 12.61 -6.25
C LEU A 177 10.08 14.11 -6.35
N GLU A 178 9.73 14.72 -7.49
CA GLU A 178 9.83 16.19 -7.69
C GLU A 178 9.11 16.96 -6.58
N ALA A 179 7.89 16.52 -6.22
CA ALA A 179 7.13 17.14 -5.14
C ALA A 179 7.75 16.90 -3.77
N SER A 180 8.27 15.69 -3.50
CA SER A 180 8.88 15.36 -2.20
C SER A 180 10.18 16.11 -1.92
N GLU A 181 10.94 16.46 -2.96
CA GLU A 181 12.18 17.25 -2.83
C GLU A 181 11.91 18.77 -2.72
N SER A 182 10.67 19.20 -2.96
CA SER A 182 10.27 20.62 -2.94
C SER A 182 9.84 21.14 -1.56
N PHE A 183 9.82 20.29 -0.52
CA PHE A 183 9.45 20.60 0.86
C PHE A 183 10.58 20.27 1.84
#